data_AF-A0A3B9H960-F1
#
_entry.id   AF-A0A3B9H960-F1
#
_cell.length_a   1.000
_cell.length_b   1.000
_cell.length_c   1.000
_cell.angle_alpha   90.00
_cell.angle_beta   90.00
_cell.angle_gamma   90.00
#
_symmetry.space_group_name_H-M   'P 1'
#
loop_
_entity.id
_entity.type
_entity.pdbx_description
1 polymer ?
#
loop_
_entity_poly.entity_id
_entity_poly.type
_entity_poly.pdbx_seq_one_letter_code
_entity_poly.pdbx_strand_id
1 'polypeptide(L)'
;MSSSTVFHDAIKEGIPSFIPEKKELDTTVSHAPKRKDILSDAEKKLALKNALRYFPADQHSELATEFAAELNDYGRIYMYRYRPDYKMYARPIDEYPGKSLQARAIMMMIQNNLDYAVAQHPHELITYGGNGAVFQNWAQYRITMKYLSEMTDEQTLVMYSGHPLGLFPSHSGAPRVVVTNGMMIPNYSKPDDWEKFNALGVTQYGQMTAGSYMYIGPQGIVHGTTITVLNGGRKVSKNGEGLEGKLFLTSGLGGMSGAQPKAGNI
;
A
#
# COMPACT_ATOMS: atom_id res chain seq x y z
N MET A 1 -23.88 -17.67 8.67
CA MET A 1 -22.44 -17.74 9.01
C MET A 1 -22.11 -16.56 9.90
N SER A 2 -21.20 -16.71 10.88
CA SER A 2 -20.78 -15.56 11.70
C SER A 2 -19.96 -14.57 10.86
N SER A 3 -19.93 -13.29 11.23
CA SER A 3 -19.12 -12.27 10.52
C SER A 3 -17.63 -12.62 10.52
N SER A 4 -17.13 -13.27 11.57
CA SER A 4 -15.75 -13.78 11.66
C SER A 4 -15.47 -14.89 10.63
N THR A 5 -16.42 -15.81 10.42
CA THR A 5 -16.28 -16.88 9.42
C THR A 5 -16.16 -16.30 8.00
N VAL A 6 -17.01 -15.33 7.66
CA VAL A 6 -16.98 -14.66 6.35
C VAL A 6 -15.67 -13.93 6.12
N PHE A 7 -15.13 -13.24 7.14
CA PHE A 7 -13.83 -12.58 7.06
C PHE A 7 -12.68 -13.58 6.84
N HIS A 8 -12.67 -14.69 7.59
CA HIS A 8 -11.63 -15.71 7.47
C HIS A 8 -11.61 -16.34 6.07
N ASP A 9 -12.78 -16.66 5.54
CA ASP A 9 -12.90 -17.28 4.22
C ASP A 9 -12.44 -16.31 3.13
N ALA A 10 -12.82 -15.03 3.22
CA ALA A 10 -12.38 -13.99 2.28
C ALA A 10 -10.84 -13.77 2.30
N ILE A 11 -10.20 -13.87 3.46
CA ILE A 11 -8.73 -13.76 3.59
C ILE A 11 -8.02 -14.96 2.95
N LYS A 12 -8.54 -16.17 3.16
CA LYS A 12 -7.92 -17.42 2.69
C LYS A 12 -8.15 -17.70 1.20
N GLU A 13 -9.18 -17.13 0.61
CA GLU A 13 -9.57 -17.42 -0.78
C GLU A 13 -8.46 -17.08 -1.80
N GLY A 14 -7.78 -15.94 -1.61
CA GLY A 14 -6.89 -15.40 -2.64
C GLY A 14 -7.70 -14.89 -3.82
N ILE A 15 -7.39 -15.32 -5.04
CA ILE A 15 -8.18 -14.95 -6.24
C ILE A 15 -9.42 -15.85 -6.32
N PRO A 16 -10.64 -15.29 -6.31
CA PRO A 16 -11.87 -16.07 -6.49
C PRO A 16 -11.86 -16.86 -7.80
N SER A 17 -12.49 -18.04 -7.80
CA SER A 17 -12.58 -18.89 -8.99
C SER A 17 -13.53 -18.36 -10.07
N PHE A 18 -14.38 -17.41 -9.72
CA PHE A 18 -15.31 -16.71 -10.61
C PHE A 18 -14.96 -15.22 -10.65
N ILE A 19 -15.44 -14.52 -11.69
CA ILE A 19 -15.24 -13.09 -11.83
C ILE A 19 -16.28 -12.37 -10.94
N PRO A 20 -15.88 -11.62 -9.88
CA PRO A 20 -16.83 -10.99 -8.95
C PRO A 20 -17.68 -9.90 -9.62
N GLU A 21 -18.72 -9.37 -8.98
CA GLU A 21 -19.46 -8.24 -9.55
C GLU A 21 -18.60 -6.97 -9.62
N LYS A 22 -18.79 -6.16 -10.66
CA LYS A 22 -18.13 -4.86 -10.79
C LYS A 22 -18.47 -3.98 -9.59
N LYS A 23 -17.48 -3.24 -9.10
CA LYS A 23 -17.67 -2.29 -8.01
C LYS A 23 -17.84 -0.89 -8.57
N GLU A 24 -18.95 -0.26 -8.20
CA GLU A 24 -19.18 1.15 -8.49
C GLU A 24 -18.18 2.04 -7.73
N LEU A 25 -17.90 3.21 -8.30
CA LEU A 25 -17.02 4.20 -7.69
C LEU A 25 -17.67 4.78 -6.44
N ASP A 26 -16.97 4.71 -5.31
CA ASP A 26 -17.42 5.26 -4.04
C ASP A 26 -16.95 6.70 -3.87
N THR A 27 -17.85 7.65 -4.08
CA THR A 27 -17.52 9.09 -4.01
C THR A 27 -17.31 9.61 -2.59
N THR A 28 -17.52 8.78 -1.55
CA THR A 28 -17.34 9.18 -0.15
C THR A 28 -15.89 9.10 0.32
N VAL A 29 -15.02 8.44 -0.45
CA VAL A 29 -13.59 8.33 -0.16
C VAL A 29 -12.74 9.12 -1.17
N SER A 30 -11.54 9.50 -0.76
CA SER A 30 -10.61 10.14 -1.66
C SER A 30 -10.04 9.15 -2.67
N HIS A 31 -10.00 9.55 -3.93
CA HIS A 31 -9.45 8.77 -5.03
C HIS A 31 -8.18 9.41 -5.60
N ALA A 32 -7.24 8.57 -6.03
CA ALA A 32 -6.01 9.05 -6.65
C ALA A 32 -6.30 9.73 -7.99
N PRO A 33 -5.56 10.80 -8.35
CA PRO A 33 -5.72 11.43 -9.65
C PRO A 33 -5.30 10.47 -10.77
N LYS A 34 -5.86 10.69 -11.97
CA LYS A 34 -5.46 9.98 -13.19
C LYS A 34 -3.94 10.09 -13.39
N ARG A 35 -3.28 8.95 -13.63
CA ARG A 35 -1.84 8.88 -13.87
C ARG A 35 -1.51 9.24 -15.31
N LYS A 36 -0.26 9.66 -15.52
CA LYS A 36 0.29 10.02 -16.84
C LYS A 36 0.14 8.84 -17.79
N ASP A 37 -0.48 9.07 -18.95
CA ASP A 37 -0.48 8.10 -20.04
C ASP A 37 0.88 8.14 -20.75
N ILE A 38 1.74 7.19 -20.40
CA ILE A 38 3.14 7.13 -20.85
C ILE A 38 3.45 5.86 -21.67
N LEU A 39 2.51 4.91 -21.71
CA LEU A 39 2.73 3.63 -22.38
C LEU A 39 2.46 3.75 -23.88
N SER A 40 3.34 3.17 -24.70
CA SER A 40 3.05 2.89 -26.11
C SER A 40 1.97 1.81 -26.26
N ASP A 41 1.36 1.67 -27.44
CA ASP A 41 0.34 0.62 -27.67
C ASP A 41 0.85 -0.80 -27.40
N ALA A 42 2.12 -1.07 -27.72
CA ALA A 42 2.76 -2.34 -27.41
C ALA A 42 2.91 -2.56 -25.89
N GLU A 43 3.25 -1.50 -25.16
CA GLU A 43 3.36 -1.52 -23.69
C GLU A 43 1.99 -1.59 -23.01
N LYS A 44 0.94 -0.95 -23.54
CA LYS A 44 -0.43 -1.12 -23.06
C LYS A 44 -0.87 -2.58 -23.18
N LYS A 45 -0.60 -3.22 -24.33
CA LYS A 45 -0.84 -4.68 -24.50
C LYS A 45 -0.02 -5.51 -23.50
N LEU A 46 1.22 -5.13 -23.22
CA LEU A 46 2.05 -5.80 -22.21
C LEU A 46 1.51 -5.61 -20.79
N ALA A 47 1.05 -4.42 -20.43
CA ALA A 47 0.44 -4.13 -19.14
C ALA A 47 -0.79 -5.03 -18.91
N LEU A 48 -1.63 -5.19 -19.94
CA LEU A 48 -2.78 -6.11 -19.87
C LEU A 48 -2.33 -7.57 -19.67
N LYS A 49 -1.33 -8.05 -20.42
CA LYS A 49 -0.77 -9.40 -20.21
C LYS A 49 -0.22 -9.58 -18.79
N ASN A 50 0.49 -8.56 -18.27
CA ASN A 50 1.04 -8.57 -16.92
C ASN A 50 -0.05 -8.53 -15.83
N ALA A 51 -1.18 -7.89 -16.09
CA ALA A 51 -2.34 -7.90 -15.19
C ALA A 51 -3.07 -9.25 -15.23
N LEU A 52 -3.23 -9.84 -16.41
CA LEU A 52 -3.94 -11.11 -16.61
C LEU A 52 -3.21 -12.33 -16.03
N ARG A 53 -1.92 -12.24 -15.75
CA ARG A 53 -1.13 -13.35 -15.13
C ARG A 53 -1.68 -13.84 -13.78
N TYR A 54 -2.46 -13.01 -13.09
CA TYR A 54 -3.04 -13.34 -11.79
C TYR A 54 -4.34 -14.16 -11.91
N PHE A 55 -4.89 -14.31 -13.11
CA PHE A 55 -6.22 -14.86 -13.33
C PHE A 55 -6.20 -16.09 -14.24
N PRO A 56 -7.14 -17.03 -14.06
CA PRO A 56 -7.37 -18.15 -14.98
C PRO A 56 -7.62 -17.69 -16.43
N ALA A 57 -7.15 -18.48 -17.40
CA ALA A 57 -7.17 -18.11 -18.82
C ALA A 57 -8.58 -17.95 -19.41
N ASP A 58 -9.57 -18.68 -18.88
CA ASP A 58 -10.98 -18.59 -19.24
C ASP A 58 -11.60 -17.23 -18.86
N GLN A 59 -11.04 -16.53 -17.87
CA GLN A 59 -11.50 -15.21 -17.46
C GLN A 59 -10.85 -14.07 -18.28
N HIS A 60 -9.81 -14.36 -19.07
CA HIS A 60 -8.99 -13.32 -19.71
C HIS A 60 -9.76 -12.46 -20.69
N SER A 61 -10.74 -13.01 -21.40
CA SER A 61 -11.49 -12.24 -22.40
C SER A 61 -12.29 -11.10 -21.78
N GLU A 62 -12.94 -11.32 -20.64
CA GLU A 62 -13.72 -10.28 -19.94
C GLU A 62 -12.78 -9.30 -19.22
N LEU A 63 -11.80 -9.84 -18.49
CA LEU A 63 -10.87 -9.03 -17.69
C LEU A 63 -9.96 -8.16 -18.56
N ALA A 64 -9.58 -8.61 -19.76
CA ALA A 64 -8.76 -7.79 -20.67
C ALA A 64 -9.48 -6.50 -21.06
N THR A 65 -10.78 -6.56 -21.34
CA THR A 65 -11.59 -5.39 -21.69
C THR A 65 -11.71 -4.44 -20.50
N GLU A 66 -11.95 -4.97 -19.30
CA GLU A 66 -12.05 -4.16 -18.09
C GLU A 66 -10.72 -3.50 -17.70
N PHE A 67 -9.63 -4.26 -17.71
CA PHE A 67 -8.31 -3.72 -17.38
C PHE A 67 -7.83 -2.71 -18.43
N ALA A 68 -8.24 -2.85 -19.69
CA ALA A 68 -7.97 -1.83 -20.71
C ALA A 68 -8.73 -0.53 -20.41
N ALA A 69 -9.98 -0.62 -19.94
CA ALA A 69 -10.73 0.55 -19.50
C ALA A 69 -10.07 1.20 -18.28
N GLU A 70 -9.72 0.43 -17.24
CA GLU A 70 -9.01 0.98 -16.07
C GLU A 70 -7.71 1.68 -16.46
N LEU A 71 -6.90 1.07 -17.32
CA LEU A 71 -5.65 1.66 -17.79
C LEU A 71 -5.89 2.99 -18.52
N ASN A 72 -6.95 3.09 -19.33
CA ASN A 72 -7.28 4.32 -20.05
C ASN A 72 -7.85 5.41 -19.13
N ASP A 73 -8.69 5.02 -18.19
CA ASP A 73 -9.43 5.96 -17.33
C ASP A 73 -8.53 6.49 -16.21
N TYR A 74 -7.73 5.61 -15.59
CA TYR A 74 -6.93 5.92 -14.41
C TYR A 74 -5.42 5.97 -14.68
N GLY A 75 -4.96 5.49 -15.85
CA GLY A 75 -3.53 5.32 -16.13
C GLY A 75 -2.91 4.12 -15.39
N ARG A 76 -3.73 3.30 -14.72
CA ARG A 76 -3.34 2.15 -13.90
C ARG A 76 -4.42 1.07 -13.92
N ILE A 77 -4.02 -0.17 -13.67
CA ILE A 77 -4.90 -1.32 -13.52
C ILE A 77 -4.92 -1.70 -12.05
N TYR A 78 -5.92 -1.23 -11.31
CA TYR A 78 -6.08 -1.49 -9.87
C TYR A 78 -6.86 -2.77 -9.59
N MET A 79 -7.62 -3.26 -10.57
CA MET A 79 -8.47 -4.43 -10.47
C MET A 79 -9.56 -4.25 -9.41
N TYR A 80 -10.32 -3.15 -9.49
CA TYR A 80 -11.24 -2.72 -8.42
C TYR A 80 -12.26 -3.77 -8.00
N ARG A 81 -12.70 -4.59 -8.95
CA ARG A 81 -13.59 -5.74 -8.76
C ARG A 81 -13.11 -6.69 -7.64
N TYR A 82 -11.79 -6.81 -7.46
CA TYR A 82 -11.18 -7.73 -6.50
C TYR A 82 -10.93 -7.13 -5.11
N ARG A 83 -11.25 -5.85 -4.90
CA ARG A 83 -11.26 -5.25 -3.55
C ARG A 83 -12.18 -6.08 -2.63
N PRO A 84 -11.80 -6.42 -1.39
CA PRO A 84 -12.68 -7.15 -0.48
C PRO A 84 -13.89 -6.31 -0.04
N ASP A 85 -14.96 -6.96 0.41
CA ASP A 85 -16.19 -6.31 0.93
C ASP A 85 -16.20 -6.15 2.45
N TYR A 86 -15.30 -6.81 3.17
CA TYR A 86 -15.16 -6.56 4.60
C TYR A 86 -14.59 -5.15 4.83
N LYS A 87 -14.99 -4.55 5.96
CA LYS A 87 -14.42 -3.28 6.39
C LYS A 87 -12.90 -3.40 6.55
N MET A 88 -12.16 -2.50 5.91
CA MET A 88 -10.69 -2.43 5.95
C MET A 88 -10.24 -1.66 7.20
N TYR A 89 -9.72 -2.38 8.19
CA TYR A 89 -9.14 -1.80 9.40
C TYR A 89 -8.26 -2.85 10.11
N ALA A 90 -7.38 -2.41 11.00
CA ALA A 90 -6.60 -3.31 11.85
C ALA A 90 -7.48 -3.95 12.94
N ARG A 91 -7.67 -5.26 12.86
CA ARG A 91 -8.45 -6.05 13.84
C ARG A 91 -7.58 -6.55 14.99
N PRO A 92 -8.18 -6.97 16.11
CA PRO A 92 -7.52 -7.83 17.09
C PRO A 92 -6.81 -9.01 16.40
N ILE A 93 -5.60 -9.32 16.85
CA ILE A 93 -4.71 -10.29 16.18
C ILE A 93 -5.29 -11.71 16.11
N ASP A 94 -6.18 -12.05 17.05
CA ASP A 94 -6.91 -13.30 17.16
C ASP A 94 -8.07 -13.43 16.16
N GLU A 95 -8.53 -12.33 15.57
CA GLU A 95 -9.51 -12.34 14.46
C GLU A 95 -8.87 -12.66 13.10
N TYR A 96 -7.54 -12.71 12.98
CA TYR A 96 -6.89 -13.07 11.73
C TYR A 96 -6.70 -14.59 11.63
N PRO A 97 -7.08 -15.22 10.49
CA PRO A 97 -6.80 -16.64 10.30
C PRO A 97 -5.32 -16.89 10.08
N GLY A 98 -4.81 -18.02 10.54
CA GLY A 98 -3.52 -18.55 10.11
C GLY A 98 -2.72 -19.21 11.22
N LYS A 99 -1.57 -19.79 10.84
CA LYS A 99 -0.74 -20.61 11.73
C LYS A 99 0.32 -19.76 12.46
N SER A 100 0.97 -18.84 11.74
CA SER A 100 2.00 -17.96 12.30
C SER A 100 1.40 -16.73 12.99
N LEU A 101 1.80 -16.46 14.23
CA LEU A 101 1.44 -15.21 14.93
C LEU A 101 2.04 -13.98 14.22
N GLN A 102 3.28 -14.10 13.75
CA GLN A 102 3.97 -13.02 13.06
C GLN A 102 3.29 -12.69 11.72
N ALA A 103 2.84 -13.70 10.96
CA ALA A 103 2.10 -13.47 9.72
C ALA A 103 0.75 -12.78 9.96
N ARG A 104 0.04 -13.15 11.04
CA ARG A 104 -1.19 -12.47 11.47
C ARG A 104 -0.96 -11.01 11.84
N ALA A 105 0.13 -10.71 12.54
CA ALA A 105 0.52 -9.32 12.82
C ALA A 105 0.79 -8.53 11.53
N ILE A 106 1.42 -9.15 10.52
CA ILE A 106 1.65 -8.49 9.23
C ILE A 106 0.33 -8.23 8.48
N MET A 107 -0.62 -9.16 8.49
CA MET A 107 -1.96 -8.94 7.95
C MET A 107 -2.67 -7.75 8.61
N MET A 108 -2.58 -7.65 9.94
CA MET A 108 -3.10 -6.51 10.71
C MET A 108 -2.49 -5.19 10.23
N MET A 109 -1.17 -5.15 10.09
CA MET A 109 -0.47 -3.93 9.68
C MET A 109 -0.74 -3.54 8.22
N ILE A 110 -0.88 -4.52 7.32
CA ILE A 110 -1.32 -4.29 5.93
C ILE A 110 -2.71 -3.64 5.92
N GLN A 111 -3.66 -4.17 6.70
CA GLN A 111 -5.01 -3.60 6.77
C GLN A 111 -5.02 -2.21 7.42
N ASN A 112 -4.14 -1.94 8.39
CA ASN A 112 -3.97 -0.59 8.93
C ASN A 112 -3.56 0.42 7.84
N ASN A 113 -2.58 0.05 7.00
CA ASN A 113 -2.10 0.91 5.93
C ASN A 113 -3.16 1.20 4.85
N LEU A 114 -4.21 0.38 4.77
CA LEU A 114 -5.33 0.50 3.84
C LEU A 114 -6.64 0.95 4.52
N ASP A 115 -6.62 1.18 5.84
CA ASP A 115 -7.77 1.68 6.57
C ASP A 115 -8.17 3.06 6.03
N TYR A 116 -9.46 3.32 5.92
CA TYR A 116 -9.99 4.53 5.29
C TYR A 116 -9.76 5.75 6.18
N ALA A 117 -9.53 5.54 7.49
CA ALA A 117 -9.11 6.58 8.41
C ALA A 117 -7.60 6.88 8.34
N VAL A 118 -6.82 6.04 7.63
CA VAL A 118 -5.34 6.11 7.61
C VAL A 118 -4.81 6.41 6.21
N ALA A 119 -5.29 5.70 5.20
CA ALA A 119 -4.82 5.78 3.83
C ALA A 119 -5.34 7.03 3.11
N GLN A 120 -4.48 7.67 2.35
CA GLN A 120 -4.82 8.84 1.54
C GLN A 120 -5.80 8.49 0.41
N HIS A 121 -5.57 7.39 -0.31
CA HIS A 121 -6.47 6.88 -1.36
C HIS A 121 -6.64 5.36 -1.19
N PRO A 122 -7.55 4.92 -0.29
CA PRO A 122 -7.64 3.52 0.12
C PRO A 122 -8.00 2.57 -1.03
N HIS A 123 -8.84 3.01 -1.98
CA HIS A 123 -9.27 2.18 -3.11
C HIS A 123 -8.17 1.96 -4.16
N GLU A 124 -7.20 2.87 -4.27
CA GLU A 124 -6.01 2.75 -5.12
C GLU A 124 -4.79 2.25 -4.35
N LEU A 125 -5.01 1.73 -3.13
CA LEU A 125 -4.00 1.11 -2.28
C LEU A 125 -2.85 2.06 -1.88
N ILE A 126 -3.11 3.38 -1.88
CA ILE A 126 -2.12 4.43 -1.57
C ILE A 126 -2.32 4.93 -0.14
N THR A 127 -1.29 4.77 0.69
CA THR A 127 -1.32 5.19 2.08
C THR A 127 -1.00 6.67 2.24
N TYR A 128 0.07 7.18 1.60
CA TYR A 128 0.44 8.60 1.68
C TYR A 128 1.40 9.02 0.56
N GLY A 129 1.72 10.32 0.50
CA GLY A 129 2.66 10.89 -0.46
C GLY A 129 2.12 10.95 -1.89
N GLY A 130 0.80 10.80 -2.07
CA GLY A 130 0.11 10.83 -3.36
C GLY A 130 0.30 9.58 -4.24
N ASN A 131 1.35 8.79 -4.03
CA ASN A 131 1.65 7.56 -4.78
C ASN A 131 2.35 6.46 -3.97
N GLY A 132 2.56 6.66 -2.65
CA GLY A 132 3.13 5.67 -1.75
C GLY A 132 2.14 4.54 -1.51
N ALA A 133 2.31 3.45 -2.24
CA ALA A 133 1.36 2.35 -2.31
C ALA A 133 1.77 1.13 -1.47
N VAL A 134 0.76 0.38 -1.01
CA VAL A 134 0.90 -0.90 -0.33
C VAL A 134 1.08 -2.02 -1.35
N PHE A 135 0.24 -2.04 -2.38
CA PHE A 135 0.29 -2.95 -3.52
C PHE A 135 -0.07 -2.19 -4.81
N GLN A 136 0.25 -2.77 -5.96
CA GLN A 136 -0.07 -2.18 -7.26
C GLN A 136 -1.54 -2.37 -7.63
N ASN A 137 -2.16 -3.45 -7.13
CA ASN A 137 -3.53 -3.82 -7.45
C ASN A 137 -4.12 -4.76 -6.38
N TRP A 138 -5.43 -4.96 -6.43
CA TRP A 138 -6.16 -5.78 -5.45
C TRP A 138 -5.88 -7.28 -5.57
N ALA A 139 -5.45 -7.80 -6.72
CA ALA A 139 -5.04 -9.20 -6.83
C ALA A 139 -3.80 -9.49 -5.95
N GLN A 140 -2.82 -8.60 -5.98
CA GLN A 140 -1.63 -8.69 -5.12
C GLN A 140 -1.99 -8.67 -3.63
N TYR A 141 -2.92 -7.80 -3.22
CA TYR A 141 -3.46 -7.81 -1.86
C TYR A 141 -4.03 -9.19 -1.51
N ARG A 142 -4.99 -9.70 -2.30
CA ARG A 142 -5.68 -10.96 -1.99
C ARG A 142 -4.72 -12.14 -1.89
N ILE A 143 -3.78 -12.27 -2.82
CA ILE A 143 -2.79 -13.36 -2.82
C ILE A 143 -1.85 -13.24 -1.62
N THR A 144 -1.43 -12.01 -1.27
CA THR A 144 -0.60 -11.77 -0.08
C THR A 144 -1.31 -12.19 1.20
N MET A 145 -2.58 -11.79 1.36
CA MET A 145 -3.38 -12.16 2.54
C MET A 145 -3.57 -13.69 2.61
N LYS A 146 -3.83 -14.35 1.48
CA LYS A 146 -3.88 -15.81 1.40
C LYS A 146 -2.58 -16.45 1.87
N TYR A 147 -1.44 -16.07 1.31
CA TYR A 147 -0.15 -16.63 1.70
C TYR A 147 0.18 -16.41 3.17
N LEU A 148 -0.09 -15.22 3.72
CA LEU A 148 0.10 -14.93 5.14
C LEU A 148 -0.81 -15.79 6.03
N SER A 149 -2.02 -16.13 5.57
CA SER A 149 -2.94 -17.00 6.32
C SER A 149 -2.56 -18.48 6.29
N GLU A 150 -1.81 -18.93 5.29
CA GLU A 150 -1.44 -20.34 5.11
C GLU A 150 -0.04 -20.69 5.63
N MET A 151 0.86 -19.71 5.61
CA MET A 151 2.28 -19.90 5.91
C MET A 151 2.55 -20.35 7.34
N THR A 152 3.66 -21.07 7.49
CA THR A 152 4.22 -21.49 8.77
C THR A 152 5.36 -20.56 9.20
N ASP A 153 5.86 -20.74 10.43
CA ASP A 153 7.05 -20.02 10.91
C ASP A 153 8.35 -20.51 10.26
N GLU A 154 8.32 -21.53 9.39
CA GLU A 154 9.47 -22.04 8.63
C GLU A 154 9.46 -21.59 7.17
N GLN A 155 8.68 -20.55 6.86
CA GLN A 155 8.59 -19.98 5.52
C GLN A 155 8.81 -18.47 5.54
N THR A 156 9.22 -17.96 4.38
CA THR A 156 9.33 -16.54 4.08
C THR A 156 8.56 -16.22 2.80
N LEU A 157 7.65 -15.26 2.88
CA LEU A 157 6.97 -14.67 1.73
C LEU A 157 7.90 -13.63 1.08
N VAL A 158 8.16 -13.78 -0.20
CA VAL A 158 9.00 -12.84 -0.95
C VAL A 158 8.13 -11.90 -1.77
N MET A 159 8.26 -10.59 -1.53
CA MET A 159 7.48 -9.54 -2.17
C MET A 159 8.33 -8.72 -3.15
N TYR A 160 7.91 -8.72 -4.42
CA TYR A 160 8.53 -8.00 -5.53
C TYR A 160 7.70 -6.76 -5.88
N SER A 161 7.99 -5.64 -5.22
CA SER A 161 7.28 -4.37 -5.42
C SER A 161 5.76 -4.52 -5.39
N GLY A 162 5.25 -5.22 -4.38
CA GLY A 162 3.83 -5.55 -4.23
C GLY A 162 3.44 -6.92 -4.81
N HIS A 163 4.15 -7.46 -5.81
CA HIS A 163 3.88 -8.82 -6.31
C HIS A 163 4.30 -9.89 -5.31
N PRO A 164 3.38 -10.73 -4.79
CA PRO A 164 3.75 -11.84 -3.91
C PRO A 164 4.30 -13.00 -4.74
N LEU A 165 5.63 -13.10 -4.84
CA LEU A 165 6.29 -14.12 -5.65
C LEU A 165 5.96 -15.54 -5.15
N GLY A 166 5.91 -15.71 -3.83
CA GLY A 166 5.52 -16.98 -3.22
C GLY A 166 6.13 -17.18 -1.83
N LEU A 167 5.75 -18.30 -1.23
CA LEU A 167 6.29 -18.79 0.03
C LEU A 167 7.48 -19.72 -0.24
N PHE A 168 8.62 -19.41 0.36
CA PHE A 168 9.84 -20.21 0.23
C PHE A 168 10.23 -20.78 1.60
N PRO A 169 10.78 -22.02 1.67
CA PRO A 169 11.31 -22.57 2.91
C PRO A 169 12.39 -21.66 3.52
N SER A 170 12.36 -21.49 4.83
CA SER A 170 13.35 -20.76 5.61
C SER A 170 13.49 -21.40 7.01
N HIS A 171 13.51 -20.61 8.09
CA HIS A 171 13.60 -21.10 9.46
C HIS A 171 12.89 -20.14 10.43
N SER A 172 12.58 -20.59 11.65
CA SER A 172 11.82 -19.81 12.65
C SER A 172 12.40 -18.42 12.95
N GLY A 173 13.73 -18.30 13.00
CA GLY A 173 14.44 -17.03 13.17
C GLY A 173 14.53 -16.12 11.94
N ALA A 174 14.07 -16.54 10.76
CA ALA A 174 14.08 -15.74 9.54
C ALA A 174 12.91 -14.72 9.52
N PRO A 175 12.98 -13.66 8.70
CA PRO A 175 11.83 -12.80 8.46
C PRO A 175 10.67 -13.58 7.82
N ARG A 176 9.43 -13.35 8.27
CA ARG A 176 8.24 -13.93 7.60
C ARG A 176 7.98 -13.31 6.23
N VAL A 177 8.38 -12.06 6.03
CA VAL A 177 8.22 -11.36 4.75
C VAL A 177 9.49 -10.59 4.44
N VAL A 178 9.97 -10.70 3.21
CA VAL A 178 11.02 -9.84 2.65
C VAL A 178 10.38 -8.98 1.57
N VAL A 179 10.46 -7.66 1.73
CA VAL A 179 9.82 -6.71 0.82
C VAL A 179 10.84 -5.85 0.09
N THR A 180 10.70 -5.79 -1.22
CA THR A 180 11.34 -4.79 -2.08
C THR A 180 10.27 -3.91 -2.69
N ASN A 181 10.54 -2.60 -2.85
CA ASN A 181 9.64 -1.66 -3.53
C ASN A 181 10.47 -0.71 -4.39
N GLY A 182 10.20 -0.65 -5.69
CA GLY A 182 10.84 0.35 -6.54
C GLY A 182 12.34 0.08 -6.79
N MET A 183 12.81 -1.15 -6.57
CA MET A 183 14.20 -1.50 -6.83
C MET A 183 14.44 -1.54 -8.34
N MET A 184 15.35 -0.70 -8.81
CA MET A 184 15.63 -0.50 -10.24
C MET A 184 17.12 -0.63 -10.53
N ILE A 185 17.45 -1.03 -11.76
CA ILE A 185 18.80 -0.82 -12.28
C ILE A 185 19.02 0.71 -12.36
N PRO A 186 20.11 1.27 -11.82
CA PRO A 186 20.24 2.71 -11.63
C PRO A 186 19.99 3.58 -12.87
N ASN A 187 20.43 3.12 -14.05
CA ASN A 187 20.25 3.84 -15.32
C ASN A 187 18.78 3.93 -15.79
N TYR A 188 17.87 3.19 -15.16
CA TYR A 188 16.43 3.11 -15.48
C TYR A 188 15.56 3.51 -14.28
N SER A 189 16.07 4.41 -13.43
CA SER A 189 15.39 4.87 -12.22
C SER A 189 14.94 6.33 -12.28
N LYS A 190 14.71 6.88 -13.48
CA LYS A 190 14.18 8.23 -13.64
C LYS A 190 12.67 8.25 -13.35
N PRO A 191 12.08 9.43 -13.05
CA PRO A 191 10.65 9.53 -12.78
C PRO A 191 9.75 8.92 -13.86
N ASP A 192 10.05 9.16 -15.14
CA ASP A 192 9.28 8.60 -16.26
C ASP A 192 9.49 7.08 -16.43
N ASP A 193 10.69 6.56 -16.10
CA ASP A 193 10.91 5.12 -16.06
C ASP A 193 9.99 4.48 -15.01
N TRP A 194 9.95 5.06 -13.82
CA TRP A 194 9.09 4.60 -12.74
C TRP A 194 7.61 4.65 -13.11
N GLU A 195 7.13 5.77 -13.68
CA GLU A 195 5.74 5.90 -14.13
C GLU A 195 5.37 4.80 -15.13
N LYS A 196 6.25 4.54 -16.10
CA LYS A 196 6.09 3.50 -17.11
C LYS A 196 6.04 2.10 -16.48
N PHE A 197 7.03 1.76 -15.66
CA PHE A 197 7.13 0.41 -15.07
C PHE A 197 6.03 0.13 -14.04
N ASN A 198 5.51 1.17 -13.38
CA ASN A 198 4.35 1.06 -12.50
C ASN A 198 3.07 0.79 -13.30
N ALA A 199 2.84 1.52 -14.40
CA ALA A 199 1.72 1.25 -15.31
C ALA A 199 1.79 -0.15 -15.95
N LEU A 200 3.00 -0.65 -16.22
CA LEU A 200 3.24 -2.02 -16.71
C LEU A 200 2.98 -3.11 -15.66
N GLY A 201 2.78 -2.75 -14.38
CA GLY A 201 2.55 -3.73 -13.31
C GLY A 201 3.81 -4.49 -12.86
N VAL A 202 5.00 -3.88 -13.03
CA VAL A 202 6.30 -4.51 -12.69
C VAL A 202 7.05 -3.81 -11.56
N THR A 203 6.59 -2.64 -11.08
CA THR A 203 7.17 -1.96 -9.93
C THR A 203 6.14 -1.08 -9.22
N GLN A 204 6.45 -0.61 -8.02
CA GLN A 204 5.65 0.38 -7.29
C GLN A 204 6.53 1.31 -6.47
N TYR A 205 6.02 2.48 -6.10
CA TYR A 205 6.66 3.32 -5.10
C TYR A 205 6.06 3.02 -3.72
N GLY A 206 6.86 2.45 -2.82
CA GLY A 206 6.42 2.06 -1.48
C GLY A 206 6.58 3.16 -0.43
N GLN A 207 7.10 4.33 -0.78
CA GLN A 207 7.55 5.32 0.22
C GLN A 207 8.49 4.62 1.24
N MET A 208 8.44 5.01 2.51
CA MET A 208 9.13 4.37 3.62
C MET A 208 8.20 3.34 4.28
N THR A 209 7.03 3.78 4.73
CA THR A 209 6.14 2.96 5.58
C THR A 209 4.87 2.46 4.88
N ALA A 210 4.60 2.92 3.65
CA ALA A 210 3.42 2.49 2.89
C ALA A 210 3.61 1.05 2.36
N GLY A 211 4.67 0.82 1.60
CA GLY A 211 5.02 -0.48 1.03
C GLY A 211 5.71 -1.43 1.99
N SER A 212 6.05 -1.00 3.20
CA SER A 212 6.61 -1.85 4.28
C SER A 212 5.62 -2.15 5.40
N TYR A 213 4.36 -1.73 5.23
CA TYR A 213 3.24 -2.10 6.10
C TYR A 213 3.43 -1.63 7.55
N MET A 214 3.80 -0.37 7.76
CA MET A 214 4.01 0.16 9.11
C MET A 214 3.70 1.65 9.27
N TYR A 215 2.80 2.20 8.45
CA TYR A 215 2.35 3.57 8.62
C TYR A 215 1.32 3.65 9.75
N ILE A 216 1.43 4.64 10.63
CA ILE A 216 0.60 4.77 11.85
C ILE A 216 -0.07 6.14 11.95
N GLY A 217 -0.32 6.78 10.80
CA GLY A 217 -0.90 8.10 10.72
C GLY A 217 0.10 9.24 10.99
N PRO A 218 -0.41 10.47 11.22
CA PRO A 218 0.41 11.69 11.23
C PRO A 218 1.23 11.87 12.51
N GLN A 219 1.06 11.03 13.53
CA GLN A 219 1.78 11.18 14.81
C GLN A 219 3.31 11.16 14.62
N GLY A 220 3.82 10.38 13.66
CA GLY A 220 5.25 10.31 13.37
C GLY A 220 5.81 11.65 12.89
N ILE A 221 5.09 12.36 12.01
CA ILE A 221 5.53 13.67 11.52
C ILE A 221 5.36 14.75 12.59
N VAL A 222 4.31 14.69 13.42
CA VAL A 222 4.15 15.61 14.57
C VAL A 222 5.35 15.49 15.52
N HIS A 223 5.73 14.26 15.91
CA HIS A 223 6.89 14.04 16.76
C HIS A 223 8.19 14.51 16.08
N GLY A 224 8.42 14.14 14.82
CA GLY A 224 9.62 14.56 14.08
C GLY A 224 9.76 16.08 13.94
N THR A 225 8.66 16.78 13.64
CA THR A 225 8.65 18.26 13.58
C THR A 225 8.87 18.87 14.96
N THR A 226 8.30 18.30 16.02
CA THR A 226 8.55 18.74 17.41
C THR A 226 10.03 18.69 17.76
N ILE A 227 10.68 17.55 17.49
CA ILE A 227 12.13 17.39 17.70
C ILE A 227 12.94 18.38 16.85
N THR A 228 12.49 18.66 15.62
CA THR A 228 13.15 19.64 14.73
C THR A 228 13.08 21.05 15.31
N VAL A 229 11.91 21.50 15.74
CA VAL A 229 11.69 22.81 16.35
C VAL A 229 12.50 22.94 17.64
N LEU A 230 12.46 21.94 18.52
CA LEU A 230 13.24 21.92 19.76
C LEU A 230 14.75 21.99 19.51
N ASN A 231 15.28 21.26 18.53
CA ASN A 231 16.71 21.30 18.19
C ASN A 231 17.11 22.62 17.52
N GLY A 232 16.29 23.12 16.59
CA GLY A 232 16.52 24.43 15.97
C GLY A 232 16.56 25.53 17.03
N GLY A 233 15.61 25.47 17.96
CA GLY A 233 15.53 26.30 19.14
C GLY A 233 16.78 26.24 20.02
N ARG A 234 17.22 25.05 20.44
CA ARG A 234 18.47 24.87 21.20
C ARG A 234 19.70 25.42 20.48
N LYS A 235 19.79 25.25 19.16
CA LYS A 235 20.93 25.69 18.36
C LYS A 235 21.05 27.22 18.27
N VAL A 236 19.94 27.95 18.31
CA VAL A 236 19.93 29.42 18.23
C VAL A 236 19.85 30.11 19.58
N SER A 237 19.53 29.37 20.64
CA SER A 237 19.47 29.89 22.00
C SER A 237 20.88 30.19 22.50
N LYS A 238 21.08 31.38 23.08
CA LYS A 238 22.43 31.85 23.45
C LYS A 238 22.79 31.54 24.90
N ASN A 239 21.79 31.43 25.76
CA ASN A 239 21.94 31.30 27.20
C ASN A 239 21.20 30.06 27.74
N GLY A 240 20.92 29.07 26.88
CA GLY A 240 20.17 27.87 27.26
C GLY A 240 18.69 28.11 27.53
N GLU A 241 18.14 29.26 27.13
CA GLU A 241 16.71 29.55 27.26
C GLU A 241 15.85 28.62 26.41
N GLY A 242 14.64 28.31 26.89
CA GLY A 242 13.66 27.49 26.18
C GLY A 242 13.00 28.21 25.00
N LEU A 243 11.84 27.71 24.55
CA LEU A 243 11.09 28.27 23.42
C LEU A 243 9.88 29.11 23.86
N GLU A 244 9.67 29.29 25.16
CA GLU A 244 8.59 30.07 25.71
C GLU A 244 8.66 31.52 25.20
N GLY A 245 7.55 32.01 24.64
CA GLY A 245 7.46 33.36 24.07
C GLY A 245 8.18 33.55 22.73
N LYS A 246 8.81 32.51 22.15
CA LYS A 246 9.41 32.59 20.80
C LYS A 246 8.34 32.40 19.72
N LEU A 247 8.46 33.16 18.63
CA LEU A 247 7.58 33.03 17.47
C LEU A 247 8.18 32.08 16.43
N PHE A 248 7.44 31.03 16.10
CA PHE A 248 7.77 30.13 15.00
C PHE A 248 6.97 30.51 13.74
N LEU A 249 7.64 31.15 12.77
CA LEU A 249 7.06 31.47 11.47
C LEU A 249 7.37 30.36 10.46
N THR A 250 6.34 29.85 9.79
CA THR A 250 6.46 28.82 8.75
C THR A 250 5.32 28.94 7.73
N SER A 251 5.32 28.10 6.70
CA SER A 251 4.28 28.04 5.67
C SER A 251 3.90 26.60 5.29
N GLY A 252 2.74 26.45 4.64
CA GLY A 252 2.20 25.17 4.18
C GLY A 252 1.43 24.41 5.27
N LEU A 253 0.22 23.95 4.92
CA LEU A 253 -0.64 23.09 5.75
C LEU A 253 -1.15 21.89 4.94
N GLY A 254 -0.25 21.24 4.21
CA GLY A 254 -0.51 19.99 3.49
C GLY A 254 -0.33 18.75 4.38
N GLY A 255 -0.28 17.56 3.79
CA GLY A 255 -0.27 16.29 4.56
C GLY A 255 0.84 16.18 5.61
N MET A 256 2.08 16.58 5.29
CA MET A 256 3.18 16.60 6.28
C MET A 256 3.29 17.95 7.00
N SER A 257 3.16 19.07 6.28
CA SER A 257 3.35 20.41 6.83
C SER A 257 2.21 20.86 7.76
N GLY A 258 1.05 20.20 7.73
CA GLY A 258 -0.03 20.37 8.69
C GLY A 258 0.31 19.95 10.12
N ALA A 259 1.43 19.24 10.33
CA ALA A 259 1.93 18.89 11.66
C ALA A 259 2.59 20.07 12.39
N GLN A 260 3.02 21.11 11.66
CA GLN A 260 3.81 22.22 12.19
C GLN A 260 3.11 23.02 13.30
N PRO A 261 1.80 23.38 13.21
CA PRO A 261 1.12 24.10 14.29
C PRO A 261 1.04 23.28 15.58
N LYS A 262 0.83 21.96 15.47
CA LYS A 262 0.79 21.08 16.63
C LYS A 262 2.17 20.96 17.27
N ALA A 263 3.21 20.79 16.45
CA ALA A 263 4.59 20.68 16.90
C ALA A 263 5.12 21.97 17.56
N GLY A 264 4.75 23.15 17.06
CA GLY A 264 5.14 24.41 17.68
C GLY A 264 4.49 24.68 19.04
N ASN A 265 3.40 23.97 19.36
CA ASN A 265 2.68 24.08 20.63
C ASN A 265 3.11 23.05 21.68
N ILE A 266 3.89 22.02 21.31
CA ILE A 266 4.40 20.97 22.22
C ILE A 266 5.73 21.43 22.81
#